data_AF-A0ABD7BKP9-F1
#
_entry.id   AF-A0ABD7BKP9-F1
#
_cell.length_a   1.000
_cell.length_b   1.000
_cell.length_c   1.000
_cell.angle_alpha   90.00
_cell.angle_beta   90.00
_cell.angle_gamma   90.00
#
_symmetry.space_group_name_H-M   'P 1'
#
loop_
_entity.id
_entity.type
_entity.pdbx_description
1 polymer ?
#
loop_
_entity_poly.entity_id
_entity_poly.type
_entity_poly.pdbx_seq_one_letter_code
_entity_poly.pdbx_strand_id
1 'polypeptide(L)'
;MSNREFFKSMWSSSPTDRGLDLDHFTFSLGYMRDWVTANLFDWIVDYSYFLIYLSFALSITLIFRRTLNAKSGLGALLAVLLLLRQGENYSIAHLIFGPTVNPQYLNVVLAAVALVGLGITVAVKRWRTIDRIMVFGAQGAVILTALLFHMLLVQTILPGWNFSIAWGNSAAVAPPEEMAKVCRENRLVCWQGDEFDPSAFNPYIRDQVRARMEMLRAEPIAELGTTFGSDNDLVSNGTMAVLVYKRNDHYWVIGDSRYGVRAHTVILRSFYILCAVAHSVWLFGAMGLIWFHKRRFTRRKAIAD
;
A
#
# COMPACT_ATOMS: atom_id res chain seq x y z
N MET A 1 1.24 20.59 -3.42
CA MET A 1 -0.09 21.02 -3.90
C MET A 1 -0.91 19.76 -4.11
N SER A 2 -2.05 19.58 -3.43
CA SER A 2 -2.85 18.35 -3.59
C SER A 2 -3.55 18.33 -4.96
N ASN A 3 -3.88 17.15 -5.50
CA ASN A 3 -4.66 17.02 -6.74
C ASN A 3 -5.95 17.85 -6.72
N ARG A 4 -6.56 18.01 -5.54
CA ARG A 4 -7.75 18.83 -5.32
C ARG A 4 -7.51 20.33 -5.52
N GLU A 5 -6.33 20.81 -5.15
CA GLU A 5 -5.93 22.23 -5.27
C GLU A 5 -5.64 22.61 -6.74
N PHE A 6 -5.02 21.70 -7.49
CA PHE A 6 -4.75 21.87 -8.92
C PHE A 6 -6.03 21.98 -9.76
N PHE A 7 -7.00 21.08 -9.53
CA PHE A 7 -8.28 21.15 -10.24
C PHE A 7 -9.15 22.33 -9.81
N LYS A 8 -9.06 22.78 -8.55
CA LYS A 8 -9.72 24.02 -8.09
C LYS A 8 -9.13 25.26 -8.79
N SER A 9 -7.81 25.34 -8.93
CA SER A 9 -7.16 26.51 -9.54
C SER A 9 -7.39 26.63 -11.05
N MET A 10 -7.74 25.51 -11.70
CA MET A 10 -8.04 25.42 -13.13
C MET A 10 -9.50 25.78 -13.47
N TRP A 11 -10.43 25.66 -12.50
CA TRP A 11 -11.87 25.92 -12.71
C TRP A 11 -12.47 27.09 -11.91
N SER A 12 -11.73 27.70 -10.97
CA SER A 12 -12.20 28.93 -10.30
C SER A 12 -11.97 30.15 -11.20
N SER A 13 -13.00 30.53 -11.93
CA SER A 13 -13.05 31.69 -12.81
C SER A 13 -13.09 33.02 -12.03
N SER A 14 -12.01 33.79 -12.10
CA SER A 14 -12.04 35.25 -12.20
C SER A 14 -10.81 35.71 -12.99
N PRO A 15 -10.94 36.30 -14.20
CA PRO A 15 -9.81 36.57 -15.09
C PRO A 15 -8.95 37.78 -14.71
N THR A 16 -9.23 38.50 -13.61
CA THR A 16 -8.65 39.83 -13.39
C THR A 16 -7.58 39.94 -12.30
N ASP A 17 -7.36 38.90 -11.47
CA ASP A 17 -6.40 38.99 -10.35
C ASP A 17 -5.18 38.05 -10.47
N ARG A 18 -4.87 37.58 -11.68
CA ARG A 18 -3.60 36.88 -11.91
C ARG A 18 -2.78 37.63 -12.95
N GLY A 19 -1.97 38.56 -12.47
CA GLY A 19 -0.64 38.76 -13.04
C GLY A 19 0.16 37.47 -12.85
N LEU A 20 -0.16 36.43 -13.63
CA LEU A 20 0.70 35.29 -13.84
C LEU A 20 1.86 35.82 -14.67
N ASP A 21 2.99 36.03 -14.01
CA ASP A 21 4.27 36.28 -14.66
C ASP A 21 4.62 35.03 -15.49
N LEU A 22 4.21 35.07 -16.75
CA LEU A 22 4.37 34.02 -17.75
C LEU A 22 5.82 33.86 -18.19
N ASP A 23 6.73 34.73 -17.73
CA ASP A 23 8.13 34.71 -18.14
C ASP A 23 8.97 33.66 -17.39
N HIS A 24 8.43 33.01 -16.34
CA HIS A 24 9.15 32.01 -15.54
C HIS A 24 8.64 30.56 -15.66
N PHE A 25 7.61 30.29 -16.47
CA PHE A 25 7.16 28.92 -16.74
C PHE A 25 7.98 28.28 -17.88
N THR A 26 9.24 27.98 -17.62
CA THR A 26 10.02 27.13 -18.52
C THR A 26 9.53 25.69 -18.39
N PHE A 27 8.70 25.25 -19.33
CA PHE A 27 8.33 23.86 -19.58
C PHE A 27 9.59 23.06 -19.98
N SER A 28 10.48 22.81 -19.02
CA SER A 28 11.69 22.04 -19.28
C SER A 28 11.34 20.55 -19.34
N LEU A 29 12.02 19.81 -20.22
CA LEU A 29 11.88 18.36 -20.33
C LEU A 29 12.19 17.66 -18.98
N GLY A 30 13.06 18.27 -18.16
CA GLY A 30 13.36 17.86 -16.79
C GLY A 30 12.16 18.00 -15.87
N TYR A 31 11.46 19.13 -15.89
CA TYR A 31 10.24 19.34 -15.10
C TYR A 31 9.13 18.35 -15.48
N MET A 32 8.90 18.11 -16.78
CA MET A 32 7.93 17.11 -17.24
C MET A 32 8.31 15.70 -16.81
N ARG A 33 9.59 15.31 -16.94
CA ARG A 33 10.08 14.00 -16.49
C ARG A 33 9.92 13.82 -14.98
N ASP A 34 10.29 14.83 -14.21
CA ASP A 34 10.28 14.77 -12.75
C ASP A 34 8.82 14.82 -12.23
N TRP A 35 7.93 15.55 -12.90
CA TRP A 35 6.48 15.53 -12.64
C TRP A 35 5.85 14.18 -13.02
N VAL A 36 6.16 13.63 -14.20
CA VAL A 36 5.64 12.32 -14.63
C VAL A 36 6.11 11.24 -13.68
N THR A 37 7.39 11.19 -13.33
CA THR A 37 7.91 10.17 -12.42
C THR A 37 7.39 10.32 -10.99
N ALA A 38 7.17 11.56 -10.51
CA ALA A 38 6.58 11.81 -9.20
C ALA A 38 5.12 11.34 -9.14
N ASN A 39 4.31 11.59 -10.17
CA ASN A 39 2.90 11.24 -10.16
C ASN A 39 2.63 9.81 -10.64
N LEU A 40 3.47 9.24 -11.51
CA LEU A 40 3.28 7.90 -12.09
C LEU A 40 3.05 6.83 -11.02
N PHE A 41 3.73 6.96 -9.87
CA PHE A 41 3.52 6.02 -8.79
C PHE A 41 2.12 6.13 -8.17
N ASP A 42 1.62 7.33 -7.91
CA ASP A 42 0.28 7.54 -7.39
C ASP A 42 -0.77 6.98 -8.38
N TRP A 43 -0.56 7.18 -9.68
CA TRP A 43 -1.38 6.54 -10.72
C TRP A 43 -1.34 5.01 -10.68
N ILE A 44 -0.18 4.41 -10.42
CA ILE A 44 -0.05 2.95 -10.29
C ILE A 44 -0.77 2.43 -9.05
N VAL A 45 -0.69 3.15 -7.93
CA VAL A 45 -1.42 2.82 -6.70
C VAL A 45 -2.92 2.88 -6.95
N ASP A 46 -3.42 4.00 -7.50
CA ASP A 46 -4.83 4.18 -7.84
C ASP A 46 -5.32 3.13 -8.83
N TYR A 47 -4.48 2.79 -9.83
CA TYR A 47 -4.78 1.74 -10.80
C TYR A 47 -4.83 0.35 -10.15
N SER A 48 -3.92 0.04 -9.24
CA SER A 48 -3.95 -1.21 -8.47
C SER A 48 -5.25 -1.33 -7.66
N TYR A 49 -5.65 -0.26 -6.97
CA TYR A 49 -6.93 -0.22 -6.24
C TYR A 49 -8.11 -0.37 -7.20
N PHE A 50 -8.10 0.33 -8.32
CA PHE A 50 -9.11 0.19 -9.37
C PHE A 50 -9.31 -1.26 -9.81
N LEU A 51 -8.22 -1.99 -10.07
CA LEU A 51 -8.29 -3.38 -10.50
C LEU A 51 -8.88 -4.29 -9.42
N ILE A 52 -8.50 -4.10 -8.16
CA ILE A 52 -9.04 -4.86 -7.02
C ILE A 52 -10.55 -4.63 -6.90
N TYR A 53 -10.99 -3.37 -6.86
CA TYR A 53 -12.41 -3.06 -6.76
C TYR A 53 -13.19 -3.48 -8.01
N LEU A 54 -12.59 -3.41 -9.20
CA LEU A 54 -13.20 -3.93 -10.42
C LEU A 54 -13.40 -5.44 -10.34
N SER A 55 -12.43 -6.18 -9.80
CA SER A 55 -12.57 -7.61 -9.54
C SER A 55 -13.76 -7.89 -8.62
N PHE A 56 -13.91 -7.14 -7.52
CA PHE A 56 -15.03 -7.30 -6.60
C PHE A 56 -16.36 -6.92 -7.24
N ALA A 57 -16.44 -5.78 -7.93
CA ALA A 57 -17.66 -5.30 -8.57
C ALA A 57 -18.16 -6.25 -9.67
N LEU A 58 -17.25 -6.80 -10.49
CA LEU A 58 -17.60 -7.80 -11.51
C LEU A 58 -18.11 -9.09 -10.87
N SER A 59 -17.46 -9.53 -9.80
CA SER A 59 -17.83 -10.75 -9.07
C SER A 59 -19.20 -10.61 -8.42
N ILE A 60 -19.45 -9.50 -7.71
CA ILE A 60 -20.75 -9.18 -7.09
C ILE A 60 -21.83 -9.06 -8.17
N THR A 61 -21.55 -8.41 -9.29
CA THR A 61 -22.49 -8.33 -10.41
C THR A 61 -22.90 -9.72 -10.90
N LEU A 62 -21.95 -10.65 -10.99
CA LEU A 62 -22.19 -12.02 -11.42
C LEU A 62 -22.86 -12.91 -10.37
N ILE A 63 -22.91 -12.50 -9.09
CA ILE A 63 -23.77 -13.17 -8.10
C ILE A 63 -25.24 -13.01 -8.52
N PHE A 64 -25.64 -11.78 -8.85
CA PHE A 64 -27.03 -11.45 -9.20
C PHE A 64 -27.37 -11.64 -10.68
N ARG A 65 -26.38 -11.55 -11.58
CA ARG A 65 -26.55 -11.73 -13.03
C ARG A 65 -25.85 -12.99 -13.51
N ARG A 66 -26.50 -13.75 -14.39
CA ARG A 66 -25.92 -15.00 -14.92
C ARG A 66 -24.78 -14.78 -15.92
N THR A 67 -24.82 -13.67 -16.66
CA THR A 67 -23.85 -13.34 -17.70
C THR A 67 -23.49 -11.87 -17.64
N LEU A 68 -22.25 -11.57 -18.02
CA LEU A 68 -21.76 -10.22 -18.22
C LEU A 68 -22.18 -9.71 -19.60
N ASN A 69 -22.89 -8.60 -19.66
CA ASN A 69 -23.09 -7.85 -20.89
C ASN A 69 -22.45 -6.46 -20.74
N ALA A 70 -22.43 -5.69 -21.84
CA ALA A 70 -21.85 -4.35 -21.81
C ALA A 70 -22.48 -3.46 -20.74
N LYS A 71 -23.81 -3.54 -20.55
CA LYS A 71 -24.53 -2.75 -19.55
C LYS A 71 -24.11 -3.09 -18.12
N SER A 72 -24.04 -4.38 -17.77
CA SER A 72 -23.63 -4.83 -16.45
C SER A 72 -22.14 -4.58 -16.18
N GLY A 73 -21.29 -4.73 -17.21
CA GLY A 73 -19.87 -4.38 -17.10
C GLY A 73 -19.64 -2.89 -16.90
N LEU A 74 -20.37 -2.04 -17.62
CA LEU A 74 -20.29 -0.59 -17.47
C LEU A 74 -20.85 -0.13 -16.12
N GLY A 75 -21.91 -0.80 -15.62
CA GLY A 75 -22.43 -0.58 -14.28
C GLY A 75 -21.41 -0.92 -13.18
N ALA A 76 -20.71 -2.06 -13.32
CA ALA A 76 -19.62 -2.43 -12.41
C ALA A 76 -18.48 -1.41 -12.46
N LEU A 77 -18.08 -0.96 -13.66
CA LEU A 77 -17.06 0.07 -13.83
C LEU A 77 -17.46 1.39 -13.15
N LEU A 78 -18.70 1.85 -13.36
CA LEU A 78 -19.22 3.07 -12.73
C LEU A 78 -19.22 2.97 -11.20
N ALA A 79 -19.61 1.82 -10.65
CA ALA A 79 -19.57 1.60 -9.21
C ALA A 79 -18.15 1.75 -8.64
N VAL A 80 -17.14 1.20 -9.33
CA VAL A 80 -15.73 1.35 -8.93
C VAL A 80 -15.27 2.79 -9.03
N LEU A 81 -15.59 3.49 -10.12
CA LEU A 81 -15.20 4.88 -10.30
C LEU A 81 -15.82 5.80 -9.24
N LEU A 82 -17.05 5.51 -8.80
CA LEU A 82 -17.68 6.23 -7.69
C LEU A 82 -16.93 6.00 -6.37
N LEU A 83 -16.60 4.73 -6.06
CA LEU A 83 -15.83 4.38 -4.86
C LEU A 83 -14.44 5.04 -4.82
N LEU A 84 -13.75 5.08 -5.97
CA LEU A 84 -12.43 5.71 -6.08
C LEU A 84 -12.50 7.24 -6.01
N ARG A 85 -13.46 7.87 -6.71
CA ARG A 85 -13.56 9.34 -6.78
C ARG A 85 -13.78 9.99 -5.43
N GLN A 86 -14.47 9.31 -4.53
CA GLN A 86 -14.74 9.85 -3.20
C GLN A 86 -13.57 9.66 -2.23
N GLY A 87 -12.54 8.88 -2.58
CA GLY A 87 -11.47 8.51 -1.62
C GLY A 87 -12.02 7.77 -0.39
N GLU A 88 -13.25 7.26 -0.49
CA GLU A 88 -14.12 6.97 0.65
C GLU A 88 -13.95 5.55 1.19
N ASN A 89 -12.96 4.77 0.73
CA ASN A 89 -12.72 3.44 1.30
C ASN A 89 -12.53 3.52 2.83
N TYR A 90 -11.86 4.57 3.30
CA TYR A 90 -11.68 4.85 4.71
C TYR A 90 -12.99 5.30 5.38
N SER A 91 -13.73 6.23 4.77
CA SER A 91 -15.00 6.74 5.31
C SER A 91 -16.09 5.66 5.37
N ILE A 92 -16.22 4.84 4.32
CA ILE A 92 -17.14 3.71 4.25
C ILE A 92 -16.75 2.65 5.27
N ALA A 93 -15.46 2.34 5.40
CA ALA A 93 -15.00 1.42 6.42
C ALA A 93 -15.30 1.95 7.84
N HIS A 94 -15.09 3.24 8.09
CA HIS A 94 -15.42 3.85 9.38
C HIS A 94 -16.93 3.93 9.64
N LEU A 95 -17.75 4.09 8.60
CA LEU A 95 -19.20 4.04 8.72
C LEU A 95 -19.70 2.64 9.08
N ILE A 96 -19.11 1.60 8.47
CA ILE A 96 -19.54 0.21 8.65
C ILE A 96 -18.97 -0.40 9.94
N PHE A 97 -17.68 -0.18 10.21
CA PHE A 97 -16.95 -0.83 11.31
C PHE A 97 -16.65 0.09 12.49
N GLY A 98 -16.90 1.39 12.37
CA GLY A 98 -16.56 2.39 13.37
C GLY A 98 -15.15 3.00 13.21
N PRO A 99 -14.85 4.09 13.93
CA PRO A 99 -13.59 4.83 13.80
C PRO A 99 -12.36 4.08 14.34
N THR A 100 -12.55 3.11 15.23
CA THR A 100 -11.46 2.37 15.89
C THR A 100 -10.96 1.16 15.12
N VAL A 101 -11.67 0.76 14.06
CA VAL A 101 -11.34 -0.43 13.27
C VAL A 101 -10.48 -0.05 12.07
N ASN A 102 -9.45 -0.86 11.80
CA ASN A 102 -8.57 -0.63 10.66
C ASN A 102 -9.38 -0.66 9.34
N PRO A 103 -9.40 0.42 8.56
CA PRO A 103 -10.19 0.52 7.34
C PRO A 103 -9.80 -0.49 6.26
N GLN A 104 -8.60 -1.08 6.33
CA GLN A 104 -8.17 -2.16 5.43
C GLN A 104 -9.05 -3.42 5.55
N TYR A 105 -9.75 -3.62 6.67
CA TYR A 105 -10.70 -4.74 6.83
C TYR A 105 -11.82 -4.71 5.79
N LEU A 106 -12.19 -3.54 5.26
CA LEU A 106 -13.19 -3.43 4.19
C LEU A 106 -12.79 -4.25 2.96
N ASN A 107 -11.52 -4.20 2.55
CA ASN A 107 -11.01 -4.97 1.41
C ASN A 107 -11.08 -6.47 1.65
N VAL A 108 -10.79 -6.90 2.88
CA VAL A 108 -10.86 -8.31 3.27
C VAL A 108 -12.30 -8.80 3.23
N VAL A 109 -13.24 -8.01 3.76
CA VAL A 109 -14.67 -8.34 3.75
C VAL A 109 -15.22 -8.39 2.31
N LEU A 110 -14.91 -7.40 1.47
CA LEU A 110 -15.33 -7.38 0.07
C LEU A 110 -14.76 -8.57 -0.71
N ALA A 111 -13.49 -8.91 -0.49
CA ALA A 111 -12.87 -10.10 -1.07
C ALA A 111 -13.60 -11.37 -0.65
N ALA A 112 -13.91 -11.54 0.64
CA ALA A 112 -14.61 -12.69 1.16
C ALA A 112 -16.03 -12.82 0.59
N VAL A 113 -16.81 -11.73 0.60
CA VAL A 113 -18.18 -11.71 0.05
C VAL A 113 -18.18 -12.06 -1.44
N ALA A 114 -17.31 -11.44 -2.22
CA ALA A 114 -17.22 -11.69 -3.64
C ALA A 114 -16.77 -13.13 -3.94
N LEU A 115 -15.78 -13.65 -3.21
CA LEU A 115 -15.22 -14.99 -3.44
C LEU A 115 -16.22 -16.09 -3.04
N VAL A 116 -16.79 -16.01 -1.83
CA VAL A 116 -17.76 -16.98 -1.35
C VAL A 116 -19.04 -16.92 -2.18
N GLY A 117 -19.57 -15.72 -2.41
CA GLY A 117 -20.80 -15.53 -3.17
C GLY A 117 -20.69 -16.05 -4.59
N LEU A 118 -19.64 -15.64 -5.32
CA LEU A 118 -19.44 -16.11 -6.69
C LEU A 118 -19.09 -17.62 -6.71
N GLY A 119 -18.29 -18.10 -5.76
CA GLY A 119 -17.93 -19.51 -5.61
C GLY A 119 -19.14 -20.43 -5.48
N ILE A 120 -20.15 -20.05 -4.68
CA ILE A 120 -21.42 -20.78 -4.58
C ILE A 120 -22.11 -20.85 -5.95
N THR A 121 -22.17 -19.73 -6.69
CA THR A 121 -22.82 -19.72 -8.01
C THR A 121 -22.08 -20.53 -9.07
N VAL A 122 -20.76 -20.72 -8.93
CA VAL A 122 -19.95 -21.57 -9.80
C VAL A 122 -20.11 -23.05 -9.43
N ALA A 123 -20.16 -23.39 -8.13
CA ALA A 123 -20.31 -24.76 -7.66
C ALA A 123 -21.69 -25.35 -8.01
N VAL A 124 -22.75 -24.54 -7.93
CA VAL A 124 -24.12 -24.98 -8.23
C VAL A 124 -24.35 -25.07 -9.74
N LYS A 125 -24.46 -26.30 -10.27
CA LYS A 125 -24.61 -26.60 -11.72
C LYS A 125 -25.71 -25.78 -12.42
N ARG A 126 -26.85 -25.53 -11.76
CA ARG A 126 -27.98 -24.76 -12.30
C ARG A 126 -27.64 -23.29 -12.57
N TRP A 127 -26.67 -22.76 -11.84
CA TRP A 127 -26.29 -21.34 -11.85
C TRP A 127 -24.96 -21.12 -12.56
N ARG A 128 -24.18 -22.16 -12.77
CA ARG A 128 -22.87 -22.08 -13.40
C ARG A 128 -22.96 -21.56 -14.84
N THR A 129 -22.12 -20.55 -15.15
CA THR A 129 -21.90 -20.04 -16.50
C THR A 129 -20.40 -19.86 -16.74
N ILE A 130 -19.98 -19.79 -18.00
CA ILE A 130 -18.57 -19.58 -18.35
C ILE A 130 -18.08 -18.22 -17.83
N ASP A 131 -18.91 -17.18 -17.93
CA ASP A 131 -18.61 -15.86 -17.36
C ASP A 131 -18.30 -15.94 -15.86
N ARG A 132 -19.11 -16.69 -15.08
CA ARG A 132 -18.89 -16.89 -13.65
C ARG A 132 -17.60 -17.65 -13.35
N ILE A 133 -17.31 -18.70 -14.11
CA ILE A 133 -16.07 -19.47 -13.96
C ILE A 133 -14.83 -18.59 -14.23
N MET A 134 -14.85 -17.83 -15.33
CA MET A 134 -13.72 -17.00 -15.74
C MET A 134 -13.47 -15.85 -14.75
N VAL A 135 -14.54 -15.16 -14.30
CA VAL A 135 -14.40 -14.09 -13.30
C VAL A 135 -14.00 -14.65 -11.94
N PHE A 136 -14.54 -15.80 -11.53
CA PHE A 136 -14.14 -16.46 -10.29
C PHE A 136 -12.65 -16.84 -10.29
N GLY A 137 -12.16 -17.39 -11.40
CA GLY A 137 -10.73 -17.69 -11.57
C GLY A 137 -9.87 -16.43 -11.49
N ALA A 138 -10.27 -15.35 -12.16
CA ALA A 138 -9.54 -14.08 -12.11
C ALA A 138 -9.56 -13.46 -10.70
N GLN A 139 -10.68 -13.50 -10.00
CA GLN A 139 -10.79 -12.99 -8.63
C GLN A 139 -9.93 -13.81 -7.67
N GLY A 140 -9.98 -15.14 -7.76
CA GLY A 140 -9.12 -16.02 -6.97
C GLY A 140 -7.64 -15.72 -7.21
N ALA A 141 -7.24 -15.51 -8.46
CA ALA A 141 -5.89 -15.13 -8.81
C ALA A 141 -5.48 -13.77 -8.23
N VAL A 142 -6.34 -12.73 -8.34
CA VAL A 142 -6.10 -11.40 -7.75
C VAL A 142 -5.89 -11.48 -6.24
N ILE A 143 -6.76 -12.20 -5.53
CA ILE A 143 -6.63 -12.38 -4.07
C ILE A 143 -5.33 -13.13 -3.74
N LEU A 144 -5.05 -14.22 -4.44
CA LEU A 144 -3.87 -15.03 -4.18
C LEU A 144 -2.57 -14.27 -4.46
N THR A 145 -2.48 -13.52 -5.56
CA THR A 145 -1.30 -12.72 -5.88
C THR A 145 -1.13 -11.57 -4.90
N ALA A 146 -2.21 -10.89 -4.50
CA ALA A 146 -2.14 -9.85 -3.49
C ALA A 146 -1.62 -10.40 -2.15
N LEU A 147 -2.14 -11.54 -1.69
CA LEU A 147 -1.67 -12.21 -0.47
C LEU A 147 -0.21 -12.65 -0.60
N LEU A 148 0.17 -13.26 -1.73
CA LEU A 148 1.55 -13.69 -1.96
C LEU A 148 2.52 -12.51 -1.92
N PHE A 149 2.23 -11.42 -2.63
CA PHE A 149 3.09 -10.24 -2.65
C PHE A 149 3.14 -9.56 -1.28
N HIS A 150 2.03 -9.53 -0.55
CA HIS A 150 2.00 -9.00 0.81
C HIS A 150 2.87 -9.86 1.74
N MET A 151 2.75 -11.19 1.67
CA MET A 151 3.56 -12.10 2.49
C MET A 151 5.06 -11.97 2.16
N LEU A 152 5.43 -11.90 0.89
CA LEU A 152 6.83 -11.78 0.48
C LEU A 152 7.40 -10.40 0.84
N LEU A 153 6.75 -9.31 0.43
CA LEU A 153 7.31 -7.97 0.55
C LEU A 153 7.11 -7.36 1.94
N VAL A 154 5.92 -7.54 2.52
CA VAL A 154 5.55 -6.88 3.79
C VAL A 154 5.86 -7.77 4.99
N GLN A 155 5.55 -9.06 4.95
CA GLN A 155 5.79 -9.93 6.12
C GLN A 155 7.20 -10.51 6.16
N THR A 156 7.84 -10.74 5.02
CA THR A 156 9.16 -11.40 4.97
C THR A 156 10.28 -10.39 4.76
N ILE A 157 10.19 -9.55 3.72
CA ILE A 157 11.25 -8.59 3.37
C ILE A 157 11.22 -7.37 4.30
N LEU A 158 10.04 -6.87 4.70
CA LEU A 158 9.94 -5.67 5.54
C LEU A 158 10.71 -5.81 6.88
N PRO A 159 10.54 -6.92 7.62
CA PRO A 159 11.33 -7.13 8.83
C PRO A 159 12.81 -7.32 8.53
N GLY A 160 13.15 -8.01 7.43
CA GLY A 160 14.54 -8.24 7.04
C GLY A 160 15.31 -6.95 6.78
N TRP A 161 14.76 -6.01 6.01
CA TRP A 161 15.47 -4.75 5.74
C TRP A 161 15.63 -3.91 7.00
N ASN A 162 14.63 -3.88 7.89
CA ASN A 162 14.72 -3.05 9.09
C ASN A 162 15.86 -3.54 9.98
N PHE A 163 16.02 -4.86 10.07
CA PHE A 163 17.11 -5.51 10.78
C PHE A 163 18.44 -5.15 10.13
N SER A 164 18.59 -5.35 8.81
CA SER A 164 19.83 -5.06 8.10
C SER A 164 20.25 -3.58 8.17
N ILE A 165 19.32 -2.63 8.04
CA ILE A 165 19.62 -1.20 8.13
C ILE A 165 20.02 -0.81 9.56
N ALA A 166 19.24 -1.24 10.56
CA ALA A 166 19.54 -0.96 11.96
C ALA A 166 20.91 -1.53 12.36
N TRP A 167 21.23 -2.77 11.97
CA TRP A 167 22.54 -3.38 12.24
C TRP A 167 23.67 -2.81 11.41
N GLY A 168 23.42 -2.35 10.18
CA GLY A 168 24.40 -1.61 9.39
C GLY A 168 24.89 -0.34 10.12
N ASN A 169 24.04 0.23 10.97
CA ASN A 169 24.36 1.39 11.82
C ASN A 169 24.94 1.00 13.20
N SER A 170 25.27 -0.27 13.45
CA SER A 170 25.91 -0.69 14.70
C SER A 170 27.30 -0.07 14.90
N ALA A 171 28.01 0.26 13.81
CA ALA A 171 29.26 1.01 13.87
C ALA A 171 29.10 2.44 14.43
N ALA A 172 27.87 2.97 14.50
CA ALA A 172 27.58 4.24 15.15
C ALA A 172 27.47 4.13 16.67
N VAL A 173 27.53 2.92 17.26
CA VAL A 173 27.65 2.74 18.71
C VAL A 173 29.05 3.17 19.15
N ALA A 174 29.14 4.35 19.75
CA ALA A 174 30.40 4.97 20.18
C ALA A 174 30.39 5.23 21.70
N PRO A 175 31.57 5.52 22.31
CA PRO A 175 31.62 6.00 23.69
C PRO A 175 30.68 7.20 23.91
N PRO A 176 30.13 7.37 25.13
CA PRO A 176 29.09 8.37 25.36
C PRO A 176 29.47 9.80 24.95
N GLU A 177 30.73 10.19 25.13
CA GLU A 177 31.25 11.49 24.71
C GLU A 177 31.25 11.72 23.18
N GLU A 178 31.37 10.67 22.39
CA GLU A 178 31.49 10.74 20.93
C GLU A 178 30.16 10.49 20.20
N MET A 179 29.20 9.88 20.88
CA MET A 179 27.91 9.45 20.29
C MET A 179 27.19 10.60 19.57
N ALA A 180 27.13 11.77 20.18
CA ALA A 180 26.49 12.95 19.59
C ALA A 180 27.19 13.41 18.30
N LYS A 181 28.52 13.26 18.21
CA LYS A 181 29.30 13.58 17.00
C LYS A 181 29.03 12.56 15.89
N VAL A 182 29.18 11.27 16.20
CA VAL A 182 28.97 10.16 15.26
C VAL A 182 27.56 10.19 14.67
N CYS A 183 26.55 10.44 15.49
CA CYS A 183 25.17 10.53 15.02
C CYS A 183 24.89 11.76 14.17
N ARG A 184 25.50 12.92 14.47
CA ARG A 184 25.39 14.11 13.61
C ARG A 184 26.05 13.90 12.25
N GLU A 185 27.24 13.30 12.22
CA GLU A 185 27.99 13.02 10.99
C GLU A 185 27.22 12.04 10.08
N ASN A 186 26.62 11.01 10.67
CA ASN A 186 25.82 10.00 9.96
C ASN A 186 24.35 10.39 9.77
N ARG A 187 23.91 11.55 10.28
CA ARG A 187 22.52 12.04 10.24
C ARG A 187 21.51 11.06 10.84
N LEU A 188 21.88 10.43 11.96
CA LEU A 188 21.06 9.48 12.72
C LEU A 188 20.38 10.18 13.90
N VAL A 189 19.25 9.62 14.34
CA VAL A 189 18.59 10.04 15.59
C VAL A 189 19.08 9.11 16.69
N CYS A 190 19.79 9.66 17.67
CA CYS A 190 20.42 8.87 18.71
C CYS A 190 20.03 9.32 20.09
N TRP A 191 19.93 8.35 20.99
CA TRP A 191 19.81 8.54 22.42
C TRP A 191 20.72 7.54 23.14
N GLN A 192 21.20 7.92 24.32
CA GLN A 192 21.96 7.04 25.18
C GLN A 192 21.65 7.30 26.64
N GLY A 193 21.83 6.30 27.49
CA GLY A 193 21.62 6.42 28.93
C GLY A 193 21.61 5.08 29.64
N ASP A 194 21.72 5.13 30.96
CA ASP A 194 21.69 3.94 31.82
C ASP A 194 20.25 3.53 32.16
N GLU A 195 19.34 4.51 32.20
CA GLU A 195 17.92 4.31 32.49
C GLU A 195 17.02 4.89 31.40
N PHE A 196 15.87 4.26 31.21
CA PHE A 196 14.90 4.69 30.22
C PHE A 196 14.27 6.03 30.60
N ASP A 197 14.49 7.06 29.78
CA ASP A 197 13.83 8.36 29.89
C ASP A 197 12.67 8.47 28.87
N PRO A 198 11.40 8.42 29.32
CA PRO A 198 10.25 8.52 28.42
C PRO A 198 10.14 9.86 27.70
N SER A 199 10.74 10.93 28.24
CA SER A 199 10.67 12.28 27.66
C SER A 199 11.58 12.46 26.45
N ALA A 200 12.60 11.60 26.31
CA ALA A 200 13.57 11.64 25.22
C ALA A 200 13.04 11.03 23.90
N PHE A 201 11.91 10.32 23.93
CA PHE A 201 11.38 9.58 22.79
C PHE A 201 10.03 10.11 22.32
N ASN A 202 9.82 10.06 21.00
CA ASN A 202 8.50 10.28 20.42
C ASN A 202 7.50 9.24 20.99
N PRO A 203 6.29 9.66 21.41
CA PRO A 203 5.25 8.76 21.93
C PRO A 203 5.01 7.49 21.09
N TYR A 204 5.18 7.54 19.76
CA TYR A 204 4.95 6.41 18.87
C TYR A 204 5.97 5.26 19.00
N ILE A 205 7.21 5.57 19.34
CA ILE A 205 8.28 4.56 19.51
C ILE A 205 8.62 4.29 20.96
N ARG A 206 8.22 5.19 21.86
CA ARG A 206 8.59 5.19 23.28
C ARG A 206 8.33 3.84 23.96
N ASP A 207 7.14 3.27 23.78
CA ASP A 207 6.77 2.02 24.46
C ASP A 207 7.50 0.81 23.84
N GLN A 208 7.78 0.84 22.54
CA GLN A 208 8.57 -0.19 21.87
C GLN A 208 10.04 -0.14 22.34
N VAL A 209 10.64 1.06 22.44
CA VAL A 209 11.99 1.24 22.99
C VAL A 209 12.06 0.72 24.42
N ARG A 210 11.11 1.11 25.28
CA ARG A 210 11.04 0.62 26.67
C ARG A 210 11.04 -0.90 26.71
N ALA A 211 10.12 -1.55 25.99
CA ALA A 211 10.00 -3.00 25.97
C ALA A 211 11.30 -3.68 25.50
N ARG A 212 12.00 -3.10 24.51
CA ARG A 212 13.29 -3.62 24.03
C ARG A 212 14.41 -3.43 25.05
N MET A 213 14.47 -2.29 25.74
CA MET A 213 15.47 -2.06 26.79
C MET A 213 15.24 -3.00 27.98
N GLU A 214 14.00 -3.20 28.41
CA GLU A 214 13.63 -4.16 29.45
C GLU A 214 14.01 -5.59 29.06
N MET A 215 13.72 -5.99 27.82
CA MET A 215 14.12 -7.28 27.26
C MET A 215 15.65 -7.45 27.30
N LEU A 216 16.43 -6.48 26.81
CA LEU A 216 17.89 -6.53 26.85
C LEU A 216 18.47 -6.49 28.27
N ARG A 217 17.78 -5.84 29.22
CA ARG A 217 18.18 -5.81 30.63
C ARG A 217 18.12 -7.20 31.25
N ALA A 218 17.10 -7.99 30.90
CA ALA A 218 16.91 -9.35 31.38
C ALA A 218 17.92 -10.35 30.79
N GLU A 219 18.59 -10.00 29.68
CA GLU A 219 19.60 -10.85 29.06
C GLU A 219 20.96 -10.79 29.79
N PRO A 220 21.58 -11.94 30.13
CA PRO A 220 22.86 -11.98 30.83
C PRO A 220 24.05 -11.60 29.94
N ILE A 221 23.84 -11.44 28.63
CA ILE A 221 24.86 -11.06 27.67
C ILE A 221 25.21 -9.58 27.88
N ALA A 222 26.50 -9.31 28.12
CA ALA A 222 27.00 -7.96 28.39
C ALA A 222 26.84 -7.02 27.19
N GLU A 223 26.92 -7.54 25.96
CA GLU A 223 26.82 -6.75 24.74
C GLU A 223 25.84 -7.39 23.75
N LEU A 224 24.70 -6.72 23.51
CA LEU A 224 23.62 -7.27 22.70
C LEU A 224 22.77 -6.17 22.08
N GLY A 225 22.26 -6.41 20.87
CA GLY A 225 21.34 -5.51 20.16
C GLY A 225 20.05 -6.19 19.74
N THR A 226 18.99 -5.40 19.63
CA THR A 226 17.71 -5.79 19.04
C THR A 226 17.21 -4.67 18.14
N THR A 227 16.40 -5.00 17.14
CA THR A 227 15.89 -4.03 16.18
C THR A 227 14.38 -4.06 16.08
N PHE A 228 13.81 -2.96 15.62
CA PHE A 228 12.42 -2.91 15.16
C PHE A 228 12.23 -1.80 14.13
N GLY A 229 11.21 -1.96 13.29
CA GLY A 229 10.71 -0.89 12.42
C GLY A 229 9.52 -0.19 13.09
N SER A 230 9.40 1.12 12.94
CA SER A 230 8.22 1.86 13.38
C SER A 230 7.67 2.71 12.24
N ASP A 231 6.39 2.52 11.91
CA ASP A 231 5.65 3.38 10.98
C ASP A 231 5.05 4.57 11.76
N ASN A 232 5.49 5.78 11.42
CA ASN A 232 5.00 7.01 12.04
C ASN A 232 3.94 7.68 11.15
N ASP A 233 2.78 7.04 11.06
CA ASP A 233 1.78 7.34 10.01
C ASP A 233 0.85 8.53 10.33
N LEU A 234 1.01 9.22 11.47
CA LEU A 234 0.03 10.24 11.88
C LEU A 234 0.58 11.63 12.23
N VAL A 235 1.89 11.83 12.44
CA VAL A 235 2.40 13.18 12.77
C VAL A 235 3.75 13.54 12.13
N SER A 236 4.57 12.57 11.72
CA SER A 236 5.76 12.87 10.91
C SER A 236 5.99 11.76 9.89
N ASN A 237 5.53 12.00 8.65
CA ASN A 237 5.65 11.11 7.49
C ASN A 237 6.94 10.28 7.45
N GLY A 238 6.96 9.09 8.05
CA GLY A 238 8.11 8.21 7.87
C GLY A 238 8.16 6.94 8.72
N THR A 239 8.52 5.85 8.06
CA THR A 239 9.03 4.63 8.68
C THR A 239 10.47 4.83 9.17
N MET A 240 10.82 4.32 10.34
CA MET A 240 12.20 4.30 10.84
C MET A 240 12.65 2.89 11.22
N ALA A 241 13.92 2.56 10.96
CA ALA A 241 14.57 1.40 11.54
C ALA A 241 15.30 1.82 12.82
N VAL A 242 15.06 1.10 13.91
CA VAL A 242 15.64 1.40 15.22
C VAL A 242 16.49 0.22 15.68
N LEU A 243 17.73 0.51 16.05
CA LEU A 243 18.59 -0.36 16.83
C LEU A 243 18.51 0.07 18.30
N VAL A 244 18.19 -0.87 19.19
CA VAL A 244 18.38 -0.72 20.63
C VAL A 244 19.54 -1.63 21.00
N TYR A 245 20.58 -1.05 21.58
CA TYR A 245 21.83 -1.73 21.88
C TYR A 245 22.17 -1.56 23.35
N LYS A 246 22.66 -2.63 23.97
CA LYS A 246 23.15 -2.66 25.34
C LYS A 246 24.64 -3.03 25.31
N ARG A 247 25.44 -2.30 26.10
CA ARG A 247 26.81 -2.67 26.45
C ARG A 247 26.98 -2.43 27.95
N ASN A 248 27.15 -3.50 28.71
CA ASN A 248 27.03 -3.53 30.15
C ASN A 248 25.67 -2.95 30.59
N ASP A 249 25.65 -1.98 31.50
CA ASP A 249 24.42 -1.35 31.99
C ASP A 249 24.02 -0.08 31.21
N HIS A 250 24.75 0.24 30.13
CA HIS A 250 24.48 1.39 29.28
C HIS A 250 23.73 1.00 28.01
N TYR A 251 22.83 1.87 27.56
CA TYR A 251 22.00 1.65 26.39
C TYR A 251 22.19 2.74 25.35
N TRP A 252 22.11 2.33 24.09
CA TRP A 252 22.07 3.20 22.93
C TRP A 252 20.81 2.89 22.13
N VAL A 253 20.13 3.93 21.68
CA VAL A 253 19.00 3.83 20.75
C VAL A 253 19.35 4.64 19.52
N ILE A 254 19.46 3.96 18.38
CA ILE A 254 19.88 4.54 17.10
C ILE A 254 18.76 4.34 16.09
N GLY A 255 18.16 5.44 15.65
CA GLY A 255 17.10 5.48 14.67
C GLY A 255 17.56 6.04 13.33
N ASP A 256 17.28 5.30 12.25
CA ASP A 256 17.47 5.75 10.87
C ASP A 256 16.12 5.92 10.18
N SER A 257 15.60 7.16 10.24
CA SER A 257 14.36 7.53 9.58
C SER A 257 14.54 7.66 8.07
N ARG A 258 15.65 8.24 7.60
CA ARG A 258 15.84 8.54 6.18
C ARG A 258 15.91 7.27 5.34
N TYR A 259 16.78 6.33 5.71
CA TYR A 259 16.88 5.08 4.97
C TYR A 259 15.67 4.18 5.23
N GLY A 260 15.10 4.24 6.44
CA GLY A 260 13.84 3.57 6.78
C GLY A 260 12.68 3.96 5.85
N VAL A 261 12.38 5.25 5.73
CA VAL A 261 11.32 5.76 4.83
C VAL A 261 11.58 5.32 3.40
N ARG A 262 12.83 5.48 2.93
CA ARG A 262 13.19 5.17 1.54
C ARG A 262 13.00 3.69 1.24
N ALA A 263 13.49 2.80 2.10
CA ALA A 263 13.36 1.36 1.92
C ALA A 263 11.88 0.92 1.96
N HIS A 264 11.13 1.40 2.96
CA HIS A 264 9.70 1.13 3.08
C HIS A 264 8.93 1.59 1.83
N THR A 265 9.19 2.82 1.36
CA THR A 265 8.59 3.36 0.13
C THR A 265 8.91 2.50 -1.09
N VAL A 266 10.15 2.03 -1.24
CA VAL A 266 10.54 1.15 -2.36
C VAL A 266 9.78 -0.17 -2.31
N ILE A 267 9.65 -0.78 -1.13
CA ILE A 267 8.95 -2.05 -0.96
C ILE A 267 7.45 -1.90 -1.26
N LEU A 268 6.80 -0.85 -0.74
CA LEU A 268 5.42 -0.53 -1.07
C LEU A 268 5.25 -0.27 -2.58
N ARG A 269 6.19 0.45 -3.20
CA ARG A 269 6.18 0.70 -4.64
C ARG A 269 6.22 -0.60 -5.44
N SER A 270 7.13 -1.50 -5.10
CA SER A 270 7.23 -2.81 -5.72
C SER A 270 5.95 -3.62 -5.53
N PHE A 271 5.34 -3.58 -4.34
CA PHE A 271 4.08 -4.28 -4.08
C PHE A 271 2.97 -3.81 -5.02
N TYR A 272 2.72 -2.50 -5.12
CA TYR A 272 1.64 -1.98 -5.96
C TYR A 272 1.92 -2.15 -7.47
N ILE A 273 3.18 -2.06 -7.91
CA ILE A 273 3.56 -2.34 -9.31
C ILE A 273 3.25 -3.81 -9.65
N LEU A 274 3.67 -4.75 -8.82
CA LEU A 274 3.42 -6.17 -9.03
C LEU A 274 1.93 -6.49 -9.04
N CYS A 275 1.17 -5.93 -8.10
CA CYS A 275 -0.29 -6.04 -8.05
C CYS A 275 -0.92 -5.49 -9.33
N ALA A 276 -0.57 -4.26 -9.74
CA ALA A 276 -1.12 -3.64 -10.95
C ALA A 276 -0.89 -4.49 -12.21
N VAL A 277 0.33 -4.97 -12.42
CA VAL A 277 0.67 -5.80 -13.58
C VAL A 277 -0.07 -7.14 -13.52
N ALA A 278 0.01 -7.86 -12.41
CA ALA A 278 -0.60 -9.18 -12.28
C ALA A 278 -2.12 -9.12 -12.39
N HIS A 279 -2.77 -8.17 -11.70
CA HIS A 279 -4.22 -8.04 -11.70
C HIS A 279 -4.76 -7.64 -13.07
N SER A 280 -4.04 -6.79 -13.82
CA SER A 280 -4.38 -6.48 -15.20
C SER A 280 -4.38 -7.71 -16.10
N VAL A 281 -3.34 -8.55 -16.01
CA VAL A 281 -3.25 -9.78 -16.79
C VAL A 281 -4.44 -10.70 -16.49
N TRP A 282 -4.76 -10.91 -15.20
CA TRP A 282 -5.85 -11.80 -14.81
C TRP A 282 -7.22 -11.27 -15.21
N LEU A 283 -7.50 -9.98 -14.95
CA LEU A 283 -8.81 -9.38 -15.22
C LEU A 283 -9.06 -9.18 -16.71
N PHE A 284 -8.13 -8.54 -17.43
CA PHE A 284 -8.30 -8.32 -18.86
C PHE A 284 -8.17 -9.61 -19.66
N GLY A 285 -7.33 -10.56 -19.22
CA GLY A 285 -7.28 -11.91 -19.79
C GLY A 285 -8.63 -12.63 -19.68
N ALA A 286 -9.24 -12.63 -18.49
CA ALA A 286 -10.56 -13.24 -18.30
C ALA A 286 -11.65 -12.54 -19.13
N MET A 287 -11.67 -11.21 -19.17
CA MET A 287 -12.62 -10.44 -19.98
C MET A 287 -12.43 -10.71 -21.48
N GLY A 288 -11.18 -10.82 -21.96
CA GLY A 288 -10.84 -11.18 -23.32
C GLY A 288 -11.31 -12.59 -23.70
N LEU A 289 -11.11 -13.57 -22.81
CA LEU A 289 -11.59 -14.94 -23.00
C LEU A 289 -13.13 -15.01 -23.05
N ILE A 290 -13.82 -14.28 -22.16
CA ILE A 290 -15.28 -14.16 -22.18
C ILE A 290 -15.77 -13.59 -23.50
N TRP A 291 -15.15 -12.49 -23.96
CA TRP A 291 -15.50 -11.85 -25.23
C TRP A 291 -15.27 -12.79 -26.43
N PHE A 292 -14.10 -13.42 -26.50
CA PHE A 292 -13.76 -14.36 -27.56
C PHE A 292 -14.74 -15.55 -27.61
N HIS A 293 -15.05 -16.10 -26.44
CA HIS A 293 -16.02 -17.18 -26.30
C HIS A 293 -17.39 -16.76 -26.86
N LYS A 294 -17.92 -15.61 -26.44
CA LYS A 294 -19.20 -15.10 -26.96
C LYS A 294 -19.18 -14.91 -28.47
N ARG A 295 -18.15 -14.27 -29.01
CA ARG A 295 -18.01 -14.05 -30.46
C ARG A 295 -17.99 -15.35 -31.25
N ARG A 296 -17.23 -16.35 -30.79
CA ARG A 296 -17.13 -17.66 -31.45
C ARG A 296 -18.47 -18.39 -31.50
N PHE A 297 -19.23 -18.38 -30.42
CA PHE A 297 -20.53 -19.07 -30.36
C PHE A 297 -21.64 -18.34 -31.10
N THR A 298 -21.65 -17.00 -31.10
CA THR A 298 -22.58 -16.22 -31.95
C THR A 298 -22.36 -16.51 -33.43
N ARG A 299 -21.08 -16.57 -33.87
CA ARG A 299 -20.74 -16.89 -35.26
C ARG A 299 -21.16 -18.31 -35.66
N ARG A 300 -21.08 -19.29 -34.74
CA ARG A 300 -21.53 -20.66 -35.02
C ARG A 300 -23.05 -20.78 -35.17
N LYS A 301 -23.83 -20.02 -34.40
CA LYS A 301 -25.29 -19.98 -34.57
C LYS A 301 -25.68 -19.39 -35.92
N ALA A 302 -25.06 -18.27 -36.31
CA ALA A 302 -25.33 -17.62 -37.60
C ALA A 302 -24.88 -18.41 -38.85
N ILE A 303 -24.12 -19.49 -38.68
CA ILE A 303 -23.72 -20.42 -39.78
C ILE A 303 -24.65 -21.64 -39.82
N ALA A 304 -25.35 -21.94 -38.72
CA ALA A 304 -26.28 -23.06 -38.61
C ALA A 304 -27.73 -22.67 -38.93
N ASP A 305 -28.03 -21.38 -39.02
CA ASP A 305 -29.25 -20.78 -39.55
C ASP A 305 -29.07 -20.45 -41.04
#